data_AF-A0A8A4ZJM6-F1
#
_entry.id   AF-A0A8A4ZJM6-F1
#
_cell.length_a   1.000
_cell.length_b   1.000
_cell.length_c   1.000
_cell.angle_alpha   90.00
_cell.angle_beta   90.00
_cell.angle_gamma   90.00
#
_symmetry.space_group_name_H-M   'P 1'
#
loop_
_entity.id
_entity.type
_entity.pdbx_description
1 polymer ?
#
loop_
_entity_poly.entity_id
_entity_poly.type
_entity_poly.pdbx_seq_one_letter_code
_entity_poly.pdbx_strand_id
1 'polypeptide(L)'
;MSAPAQGVPAQGASAQGTPARVPATKAARHALIATLLSRRPVHSQPELAAALAEAGVSVTQATLSRDLVELRAVKIRTAAGALAYAVPAEGGDRSPQPAADTEYLAARLARLCAELLVTADASDNLVVLRTPPGAAQFFASAIDHSVLPGVLGTIAGDDTVLVIARELDDADPRSSGRVLAARFLALASTSAPAPGADDLPASNQLPLSPDQLSLDERELS
;
A
#
# COMPACT_ATOMS: atom_id res chain seq x y z
N MET A 1 -52.25 -39.92 -50.54
CA MET A 1 -51.59 -40.73 -49.50
C MET A 1 -51.03 -39.79 -48.44
N SER A 2 -51.49 -39.99 -47.21
CA SER A 2 -51.00 -39.62 -45.87
C SER A 2 -50.10 -38.39 -45.61
N ALA A 3 -50.57 -37.56 -44.67
CA ALA A 3 -49.83 -36.61 -43.83
C ALA A 3 -49.28 -37.35 -42.56
N PRO A 4 -48.79 -36.68 -41.46
CA PRO A 4 -47.93 -35.49 -41.26
C PRO A 4 -46.82 -35.72 -40.16
N ALA A 5 -46.11 -34.64 -39.73
CA ALA A 5 -45.56 -34.33 -38.37
C ALA A 5 -44.12 -33.78 -38.43
N GLN A 6 -43.90 -32.48 -38.20
CA GLN A 6 -43.54 -31.82 -36.91
C GLN A 6 -42.20 -32.23 -36.29
N GLY A 7 -41.36 -31.22 -36.02
CA GLY A 7 -40.20 -31.33 -35.13
C GLY A 7 -39.36 -30.06 -35.07
N VAL A 8 -39.68 -29.16 -34.13
CA VAL A 8 -38.67 -28.30 -33.48
C VAL A 8 -38.46 -28.88 -32.08
N PRO A 9 -37.22 -28.98 -31.60
CA PRO A 9 -36.82 -28.26 -30.38
C PRO A 9 -35.52 -27.47 -30.65
N ALA A 10 -35.34 -26.23 -30.17
CA ALA A 10 -35.15 -25.80 -28.79
C ALA A 10 -33.87 -26.34 -28.11
N GLN A 11 -32.89 -25.42 -27.99
CA GLN A 11 -32.02 -25.15 -26.82
C GLN A 11 -31.05 -26.19 -26.25
N GLY A 12 -29.90 -25.64 -25.81
CA GLY A 12 -29.00 -26.19 -24.80
C GLY A 12 -27.61 -26.47 -25.38
N ALA A 13 -26.48 -26.18 -24.73
CA ALA A 13 -26.13 -25.56 -23.47
C ALA A 13 -24.58 -25.60 -23.50
N SER A 14 -23.91 -24.46 -23.62
CA SER A 14 -23.22 -23.76 -22.52
C SER A 14 -22.10 -24.54 -21.82
N ALA A 15 -20.95 -23.87 -21.80
CA ALA A 15 -19.95 -23.81 -20.74
C ALA A 15 -18.96 -24.97 -20.59
N GLN A 16 -17.68 -24.62 -20.72
CA GLN A 16 -16.72 -24.76 -19.62
C GLN A 16 -15.63 -23.69 -19.78
N GLY A 17 -15.99 -22.45 -19.45
CA GLY A 17 -15.02 -21.45 -19.02
C GLY A 17 -14.77 -21.67 -17.53
N THR A 18 -13.50 -21.80 -17.14
CA THR A 18 -13.06 -21.90 -15.75
C THR A 18 -13.71 -20.78 -14.91
N PRO A 19 -14.45 -21.09 -13.83
CA PRO A 19 -15.06 -20.05 -13.01
C PRO A 19 -13.99 -19.26 -12.26
N ALA A 20 -14.17 -17.95 -12.23
CA ALA A 20 -13.35 -16.98 -11.55
C ALA A 20 -13.33 -17.19 -10.03
N ARG A 21 -12.17 -16.94 -9.41
CA ARG A 21 -11.93 -17.03 -7.96
C ARG A 21 -12.34 -15.76 -7.17
N VAL A 22 -13.17 -14.87 -7.72
CA VAL A 22 -13.61 -13.66 -7.01
C VAL A 22 -15.04 -13.86 -6.49
N PRO A 23 -15.31 -13.69 -5.18
CA PRO A 23 -16.67 -13.74 -4.65
C PRO A 23 -17.57 -12.73 -5.39
N ALA A 24 -18.79 -13.14 -5.79
CA ALA A 24 -19.74 -12.26 -6.49
C ALA A 24 -20.38 -11.16 -5.60
N THR A 25 -19.75 -10.84 -4.46
CA THR A 25 -20.26 -9.86 -3.51
C THR A 25 -20.04 -8.45 -4.03
N LYS A 26 -20.88 -7.52 -3.58
CA LYS A 26 -20.75 -6.09 -3.89
C LYS A 26 -19.37 -5.55 -3.49
N ALA A 27 -18.89 -5.90 -2.29
CA ALA A 27 -17.60 -5.47 -1.76
C ALA A 27 -16.42 -5.96 -2.62
N ALA A 28 -16.42 -7.25 -3.00
CA ALA A 28 -15.36 -7.80 -3.85
C ALA A 28 -15.36 -7.15 -5.25
N ARG A 29 -16.55 -6.90 -5.81
CA ARG A 29 -16.68 -6.18 -7.08
C ARG A 29 -16.19 -4.74 -6.99
N HIS A 30 -16.53 -4.03 -5.91
CA HIS A 30 -16.08 -2.66 -5.66
C HIS A 30 -14.56 -2.57 -5.54
N ALA A 31 -13.94 -3.47 -4.78
CA ALA A 31 -12.48 -3.57 -4.68
C ALA A 31 -11.81 -3.86 -6.03
N LEU A 32 -12.42 -4.73 -6.84
CA LEU A 32 -11.92 -5.06 -8.17
C LEU A 32 -12.05 -3.86 -9.14
N ILE A 33 -13.17 -3.12 -9.11
CA ILE A 33 -13.35 -1.89 -9.88
C ILE A 33 -12.25 -0.88 -9.51
N ALA A 34 -12.03 -0.63 -8.22
CA ALA A 34 -10.99 0.30 -7.77
C ALA A 34 -9.58 -0.13 -8.22
N THR A 35 -9.30 -1.44 -8.19
CA THR A 35 -8.02 -2.00 -8.64
C THR A 35 -7.82 -1.87 -10.16
N LEU A 36 -8.87 -2.08 -10.96
CA LEU A 36 -8.78 -1.94 -12.42
C LEU A 36 -8.55 -0.49 -12.83
N LEU A 37 -9.25 0.45 -12.19
CA LEU A 37 -9.11 1.89 -12.44
C LEU A 37 -7.76 2.45 -11.99
N SER A 38 -7.06 1.81 -11.05
CA SER A 38 -5.71 2.22 -10.63
C SER A 38 -4.58 1.67 -11.52
N ARG A 39 -4.82 0.55 -12.21
CA ARG A 39 -3.80 -0.14 -13.03
C ARG A 39 -3.75 0.32 -14.48
N ARG A 40 -4.90 0.70 -15.05
CA ARG A 40 -4.98 1.14 -16.45
C ARG A 40 -6.02 2.25 -16.62
N PRO A 41 -5.81 3.20 -17.55
CA PRO A 41 -6.83 4.19 -17.86
C PRO A 41 -8.04 3.49 -18.48
N VAL A 42 -9.22 3.74 -17.92
CA VAL A 42 -10.49 3.22 -18.43
C VAL A 42 -11.40 4.38 -18.80
N HIS A 43 -11.76 4.45 -20.07
CA HIS A 43 -12.39 5.62 -20.69
C HIS A 43 -13.92 5.51 -20.72
N SER A 44 -14.44 4.28 -20.64
CA SER A 44 -15.86 4.00 -20.76
C SER A 44 -16.35 2.86 -19.84
N GLN A 45 -17.64 2.85 -19.55
CA GLN A 45 -18.26 1.76 -18.77
C GLN A 45 -18.23 0.40 -19.51
N PRO A 46 -18.43 0.30 -20.84
CA PRO A 46 -18.26 -0.96 -21.55
C PRO A 46 -16.85 -1.52 -21.45
N GLU A 47 -15.83 -0.66 -21.52
CA GLU A 47 -14.43 -1.05 -21.32
C GLU A 47 -14.18 -1.58 -19.90
N LEU A 48 -14.75 -0.92 -18.87
CA LEU A 48 -14.69 -1.41 -17.50
C LEU A 48 -15.42 -2.74 -17.33
N ALA A 49 -16.56 -2.93 -18.00
CA ALA A 49 -17.30 -4.19 -17.96
C ALA A 49 -16.51 -5.34 -18.61
N ALA A 50 -15.83 -5.07 -19.74
CA ALA A 50 -14.94 -6.03 -20.38
C ALA A 50 -13.76 -6.40 -19.45
N ALA A 51 -13.15 -5.39 -18.80
CA ALA A 51 -12.10 -5.59 -17.81
C ALA A 51 -12.53 -6.48 -16.64
N LEU A 52 -13.74 -6.27 -16.13
CA LEU A 52 -14.31 -7.09 -15.07
C LEU A 52 -14.59 -8.51 -15.56
N ALA A 53 -15.07 -8.68 -16.79
CA ALA A 53 -15.31 -9.99 -17.38
C ALA A 53 -14.01 -10.79 -17.61
N GLU A 54 -12.92 -10.12 -18.00
CA GLU A 54 -11.57 -10.71 -18.06
C GLU A 54 -11.10 -11.20 -16.67
N ALA A 55 -11.44 -10.44 -15.62
CA ALA A 55 -11.24 -10.84 -14.22
C ALA A 55 -12.32 -11.80 -13.70
N GLY A 56 -13.25 -12.22 -14.57
CA GLY A 56 -14.26 -13.24 -14.30
C GLY A 56 -15.48 -12.77 -13.50
N VAL A 57 -15.73 -11.46 -13.47
CA VAL A 57 -16.91 -10.81 -12.89
C VAL A 57 -17.77 -10.21 -13.99
N SER A 58 -18.93 -10.82 -14.27
CA SER A 58 -19.90 -10.27 -15.23
C SER A 58 -20.92 -9.36 -14.54
N VAL A 59 -21.09 -8.13 -15.03
CA VAL A 59 -22.01 -7.13 -14.47
C VAL A 59 -22.83 -6.46 -15.57
N THR A 60 -24.04 -6.03 -15.23
CA THR A 60 -24.84 -5.20 -16.15
C THR A 60 -24.35 -3.75 -16.13
N GLN A 61 -24.65 -3.00 -17.18
CA GLN A 61 -24.34 -1.57 -17.24
C GLN A 61 -25.02 -0.80 -16.08
N ALA A 62 -26.26 -1.17 -15.71
CA ALA A 62 -26.97 -0.54 -14.60
C ALA A 62 -26.28 -0.77 -13.25
N THR A 63 -25.79 -2.00 -13.01
CA THR A 63 -25.02 -2.33 -11.81
C THR A 63 -23.73 -1.53 -11.75
N LEU A 64 -22.98 -1.52 -12.87
CA LEU A 64 -21.70 -0.82 -12.95
C LEU A 64 -21.85 0.69 -12.79
N SER A 65 -22.92 1.27 -13.34
CA SER A 65 -23.23 2.69 -13.14
C SER A 65 -23.48 3.02 -11.67
N ARG A 66 -24.21 2.16 -10.94
CA ARG A 66 -24.46 2.35 -9.50
C ARG A 66 -23.17 2.20 -8.70
N ASP A 67 -22.38 1.17 -8.99
CA ASP A 67 -21.11 0.93 -8.30
C ASP A 67 -20.15 2.13 -8.48
N LEU A 68 -20.05 2.71 -9.67
CA LEU A 68 -19.22 3.89 -9.92
C LEU A 68 -19.70 5.12 -9.14
N VAL A 69 -21.02 5.31 -8.99
CA VAL A 69 -21.59 6.39 -8.18
C VAL A 69 -21.28 6.18 -6.69
N GLU A 70 -21.47 4.96 -6.20
CA GLU A 70 -21.21 4.60 -4.80
C GLU A 70 -19.72 4.72 -4.44
N LEU A 71 -18.84 4.32 -5.36
CA LEU A 71 -17.38 4.51 -5.25
C LEU A 71 -16.95 5.95 -5.48
N ARG A 72 -17.88 6.87 -5.79
CA ARG A 72 -17.58 8.28 -6.11
C ARG A 72 -16.54 8.43 -7.23
N ALA A 73 -16.58 7.53 -8.21
CA ALA A 73 -15.66 7.56 -9.34
C ALA A 73 -15.87 8.82 -10.19
N VAL A 74 -14.79 9.51 -10.51
CA VAL A 74 -14.76 10.74 -11.30
C VAL A 74 -14.01 10.52 -12.62
N LYS A 75 -14.30 11.33 -13.64
CA LYS A 75 -13.51 11.34 -14.88
C LYS A 75 -12.41 12.39 -14.76
N ILE A 76 -11.16 11.94 -14.74
CA ILE A 76 -9.98 12.80 -14.71
C ILE A 76 -9.28 12.80 -16.07
N ARG A 77 -8.54 13.87 -16.36
CA ARG A 77 -7.71 13.92 -17.56
C ARG A 77 -6.38 13.22 -17.31
N THR A 78 -6.08 12.22 -18.12
CA THR A 78 -4.81 11.49 -18.09
C THR A 78 -3.68 12.34 -18.66
N ALA A 79 -2.43 11.94 -18.41
CA ALA A 79 -1.24 12.58 -18.99
C ALA A 79 -1.24 12.58 -20.53
N ALA A 80 -1.95 11.62 -21.15
CA ALA A 80 -2.15 11.53 -22.59
C ALA A 80 -3.30 12.44 -23.10
N GLY A 81 -3.93 13.23 -22.24
CA GLY A 81 -5.02 14.17 -22.59
C GLY A 81 -6.42 13.56 -22.66
N ALA A 82 -6.55 12.23 -22.57
CA ALA A 82 -7.83 11.51 -22.59
C ALA A 82 -8.51 11.49 -21.22
N LEU A 83 -9.85 11.46 -21.18
CA LEU A 83 -10.62 11.32 -19.94
C LEU A 83 -10.72 9.83 -19.53
N ALA A 84 -10.38 9.53 -18.28
CA ALA A 84 -10.49 8.19 -17.71
C ALA A 84 -11.17 8.23 -16.32
N TYR A 85 -11.86 7.15 -15.97
CA TYR A 85 -12.42 6.96 -14.63
C TYR A 85 -11.32 6.76 -13.59
N ALA A 86 -11.50 7.38 -12.42
CA ALA A 86 -10.67 7.20 -11.24
C ALA A 86 -11.54 7.20 -9.99
N VAL A 87 -11.22 6.35 -9.02
CA VAL A 87 -11.86 6.33 -7.70
C VAL A 87 -10.97 7.11 -6.74
N PRO A 88 -11.46 8.18 -6.09
CA PRO A 88 -10.77 8.82 -4.98
C PRO A 88 -10.55 7.77 -3.89
N ALA A 89 -9.31 7.57 -3.45
CA ALA A 89 -9.07 6.64 -2.35
C ALA A 89 -9.84 7.12 -1.10
N GLU A 90 -10.32 6.20 -0.26
CA GLU A 90 -10.74 6.53 1.10
C GLU A 90 -9.52 7.12 1.82
N GLY A 91 -9.38 8.44 1.75
CA GLY A 91 -8.19 9.16 2.20
C GLY A 91 -7.46 9.97 1.11
N GLY A 92 -8.18 10.81 0.36
CA GLY A 92 -7.59 11.94 -0.38
C GLY A 92 -6.99 11.60 -1.76
N ASP A 93 -7.43 12.37 -2.75
CA ASP A 93 -7.00 12.52 -4.14
C ASP A 93 -6.02 11.50 -4.78
N ARG A 94 -6.50 10.87 -5.87
CA ARG A 94 -5.69 10.25 -6.93
C ARG A 94 -5.86 11.02 -8.24
N SER A 95 -5.51 12.30 -8.24
CA SER A 95 -5.05 12.93 -9.49
C SER A 95 -3.63 12.42 -9.75
N PRO A 96 -3.25 12.08 -11.00
CA PRO A 96 -1.88 11.71 -11.30
C PRO A 96 -0.98 12.94 -11.13
N GLN A 97 -0.33 13.06 -9.98
CA GLN A 97 0.79 13.97 -9.78
C GLN A 97 2.10 13.20 -10.07
N PRO A 98 3.04 13.78 -10.85
CA PRO A 98 4.23 13.07 -11.31
C PRO A 98 5.26 12.94 -10.19
N ALA A 99 5.89 11.77 -10.05
CA ALA A 99 7.13 11.43 -9.31
C ALA A 99 7.27 11.85 -7.81
N ALA A 100 6.82 13.04 -7.42
CA ALA A 100 6.79 13.56 -6.06
C ALA A 100 5.93 12.69 -5.11
N ASP A 101 4.89 12.02 -5.62
CA ASP A 101 4.00 11.21 -4.80
C ASP A 101 4.68 9.94 -4.27
N THR A 102 5.57 9.31 -5.05
CA THR A 102 6.23 8.06 -4.61
C THR A 102 7.26 8.35 -3.52
N GLU A 103 8.01 9.44 -3.67
CA GLU A 103 8.97 9.88 -2.65
C GLU A 103 8.24 10.35 -1.39
N TYR A 104 7.13 11.07 -1.53
CA TYR A 104 6.27 11.45 -0.40
C TYR A 104 5.69 10.23 0.33
N LEU A 105 5.18 9.23 -0.38
CA LEU A 105 4.64 8.00 0.20
C LEU A 105 5.75 7.17 0.88
N ALA A 106 6.94 7.12 0.29
CA ALA A 106 8.10 6.47 0.90
C ALA A 106 8.55 7.20 2.18
N ALA A 107 8.62 8.53 2.16
CA ALA A 107 8.96 9.34 3.33
C ALA A 107 7.89 9.20 4.43
N ARG A 108 6.61 9.17 4.06
CA ARG A 108 5.50 8.91 5.00
C ARG A 108 5.63 7.54 5.64
N LEU A 109 5.92 6.49 4.87
CA LEU A 109 6.13 5.15 5.41
C LEU A 109 7.34 5.13 6.37
N ALA A 110 8.46 5.75 5.99
CA ALA A 110 9.66 5.79 6.82
C ALA A 110 9.38 6.46 8.16
N ARG A 111 8.70 7.61 8.15
CA ARG A 111 8.25 8.31 9.37
C ARG A 111 7.35 7.43 10.23
N LEU A 112 6.36 6.75 9.64
CA LEU A 112 5.48 5.87 10.39
C LEU A 112 6.19 4.61 10.93
N CYS A 113 7.21 4.11 10.24
CA CYS A 113 8.07 3.06 10.78
C CYS A 113 8.82 3.58 12.01
N ALA A 114 9.38 4.79 11.96
CA ALA A 114 10.06 5.39 13.11
C ALA A 114 9.12 5.66 14.30
N GLU A 115 7.87 6.05 14.04
CA GLU A 115 6.88 6.38 15.08
C GLU A 115 6.16 5.16 15.67
N LEU A 116 5.84 4.15 14.84
CA LEU A 116 4.88 3.09 15.20
C LEU A 116 5.47 1.68 15.19
N LEU A 117 6.63 1.43 14.57
CA LEU A 117 7.19 0.08 14.53
C LEU A 117 7.92 -0.23 15.86
N VAL A 118 7.40 -1.20 16.60
CA VAL A 118 7.99 -1.68 17.85
C VAL A 118 8.95 -2.83 17.58
N THR A 119 8.53 -3.83 16.81
CA THR A 119 9.39 -4.95 16.38
C THR A 119 9.00 -5.41 14.98
N ALA A 120 9.94 -6.02 14.26
CA ALA A 120 9.67 -6.77 13.05
C ALA A 120 10.38 -8.13 13.13
N ASP A 121 9.64 -9.21 12.89
CA ASP A 121 10.18 -10.56 12.80
C ASP A 121 9.59 -11.29 11.59
N ALA A 122 10.22 -12.36 11.15
CA ALA A 122 9.81 -13.10 9.95
C ALA A 122 9.92 -14.62 10.09
N SER A 123 8.94 -15.31 9.54
CA SER A 123 8.93 -16.76 9.30
C SER A 123 8.63 -17.01 7.83
N ASP A 124 9.63 -17.46 7.07
CA ASP A 124 9.58 -17.59 5.60
C ASP A 124 9.11 -16.30 4.91
N ASN A 125 7.93 -16.33 4.27
CA ASN A 125 7.34 -15.18 3.59
C ASN A 125 6.39 -14.37 4.48
N LEU A 126 6.20 -14.76 5.74
CA LEU A 126 5.35 -14.04 6.68
C LEU A 126 6.20 -13.11 7.54
N VAL A 127 5.83 -11.84 7.57
CA VAL A 127 6.48 -10.82 8.40
C VAL A 127 5.47 -10.33 9.43
N VAL A 128 5.86 -10.34 10.69
CA VAL A 128 5.05 -9.87 11.81
C VAL A 128 5.63 -8.56 12.31
N LEU A 129 4.86 -7.48 12.18
CA LEU A 129 5.19 -6.16 12.69
C LEU A 129 4.36 -5.90 13.95
N ARG A 130 5.00 -5.43 15.02
CA ARG A 130 4.33 -4.99 16.25
C ARG A 130 4.25 -3.48 16.30
N THR A 131 3.12 -2.97 16.78
CA THR A 131 2.86 -1.54 16.96
C THR A 131 2.36 -1.26 18.38
N PRO A 132 2.25 0.00 18.82
CA PRO A 132 1.44 0.34 19.98
C PRO A 132 -0.02 -0.11 19.81
N PRO A 133 -0.77 -0.26 20.92
CA PRO A 133 -2.20 -0.61 20.88
C PRO A 133 -3.01 0.34 19.99
N GLY A 134 -3.92 -0.22 19.19
CA GLY A 134 -4.79 0.51 18.27
C GLY A 134 -4.13 1.10 17.02
N ALA A 135 -2.81 0.94 16.83
CA ALA A 135 -2.08 1.55 15.70
C ALA A 135 -1.96 0.65 14.47
N ALA A 136 -2.22 -0.65 14.58
CA ALA A 136 -1.91 -1.61 13.53
C ALA A 136 -2.67 -1.35 12.22
N GLN A 137 -3.96 -1.02 12.29
CA GLN A 137 -4.79 -0.74 11.11
C GLN A 137 -4.28 0.47 10.32
N PHE A 138 -3.93 1.55 11.03
CA PHE A 138 -3.38 2.75 10.40
C PHE A 138 -2.02 2.48 9.76
N PHE A 139 -1.17 1.72 10.44
CA PHE A 139 0.14 1.36 9.91
C PHE A 139 0.04 0.44 8.69
N ALA A 140 -0.83 -0.56 8.71
CA ALA A 140 -1.10 -1.44 7.57
C ALA A 140 -1.62 -0.67 6.35
N SER A 141 -2.53 0.28 6.54
CA SER A 141 -3.00 1.16 5.46
C SER A 141 -1.84 1.95 4.83
N ALA A 142 -0.91 2.47 5.64
CA ALA A 142 0.27 3.15 5.12
C ALA A 142 1.20 2.22 4.35
N ILE A 143 1.36 0.95 4.78
CA ILE A 143 2.12 -0.07 4.06
C ILE A 143 1.46 -0.39 2.73
N ASP A 144 0.15 -0.61 2.69
CA ASP A 144 -0.60 -0.93 1.46
C ASP A 144 -0.58 0.23 0.44
N HIS A 145 -0.50 1.47 0.93
CA HIS A 145 -0.36 2.66 0.09
C HIS A 145 1.09 2.97 -0.28
N SER A 146 2.06 2.42 0.45
CA SER A 146 3.45 2.56 0.08
C SER A 146 3.74 1.72 -1.16
N VAL A 147 4.52 2.27 -2.09
CA VAL A 147 4.97 1.52 -3.27
C VAL A 147 6.16 0.62 -2.87
N LEU A 148 6.11 -0.03 -1.70
CA LEU A 148 7.22 -0.81 -1.14
C LEU A 148 7.35 -2.15 -1.91
N PRO A 149 8.43 -2.36 -2.70
CA PRO A 149 8.62 -3.62 -3.41
C PRO A 149 8.71 -4.80 -2.44
N GLY A 150 8.13 -5.94 -2.85
CA GLY A 150 8.19 -7.19 -2.11
C GLY A 150 6.99 -7.43 -1.18
N VAL A 151 6.08 -6.48 -1.02
CA VAL A 151 4.82 -6.70 -0.28
C VAL A 151 3.76 -7.29 -1.22
N LEU A 152 3.19 -8.44 -0.84
CA LEU A 152 2.01 -9.03 -1.48
C LEU A 152 0.72 -8.41 -0.93
N GLY A 153 0.67 -8.16 0.38
CA GLY A 153 -0.45 -7.51 1.08
C GLY A 153 -0.29 -7.58 2.60
N THR A 154 -1.21 -6.93 3.32
CA THR A 154 -1.20 -6.88 4.79
C THR A 154 -2.54 -7.30 5.41
N ILE A 155 -2.49 -7.75 6.66
CA ILE A 155 -3.64 -7.99 7.53
C ILE A 155 -3.30 -7.38 8.90
N ALA A 156 -4.14 -6.49 9.40
CA ALA A 156 -3.95 -5.86 10.71
C ALA A 156 -4.92 -6.40 11.76
N GLY A 157 -4.40 -6.57 12.98
CA GLY A 157 -5.16 -6.68 14.22
C GLY A 157 -5.25 -5.32 14.91
N ASP A 158 -5.02 -5.30 16.23
CA ASP A 158 -4.98 -4.08 17.05
C ASP A 158 -3.57 -3.49 17.19
N ASP A 159 -2.61 -4.35 17.56
CA ASP A 159 -1.21 -4.00 17.85
C ASP A 159 -0.21 -4.79 16.97
N THR A 160 -0.74 -5.51 15.97
CA THR A 160 0.02 -6.45 15.15
C THR A 160 -0.41 -6.36 13.68
N VAL A 161 0.55 -6.27 12.78
CA VAL A 161 0.34 -6.35 11.32
C VAL A 161 1.07 -7.57 10.77
N LEU A 162 0.35 -8.45 10.11
CA LEU A 162 0.91 -9.50 9.28
C LEU A 162 1.13 -8.95 7.87
N VAL A 163 2.36 -8.99 7.39
CA VAL A 163 2.74 -8.62 6.02
C VAL A 163 3.16 -9.89 5.30
N ILE A 164 2.55 -10.14 4.13
CA ILE A 164 2.90 -11.29 3.30
C ILE A 164 3.91 -10.80 2.25
N ALA A 165 5.12 -11.36 2.26
CA ALA A 165 6.14 -11.07 1.28
C ALA A 165 5.86 -11.82 -0.03
N ARG A 166 6.14 -11.17 -1.16
CA ARG A 166 6.18 -11.79 -2.47
C ARG A 166 7.51 -12.53 -2.63
N GLU A 167 7.46 -13.77 -3.12
CA GLU A 167 8.67 -14.49 -3.53
C GLU A 167 9.33 -13.76 -4.71
N LEU A 168 10.63 -13.54 -4.62
CA LEU A 168 11.43 -12.96 -5.72
C LEU A 168 12.03 -14.13 -6.50
N ASP A 169 11.80 -14.17 -7.82
CA ASP A 169 12.13 -15.31 -8.69
C ASP A 169 13.61 -15.75 -8.65
N ASP A 170 14.53 -14.86 -8.21
CA ASP A 170 15.98 -15.11 -8.14
C ASP A 170 16.54 -15.23 -6.71
N ALA A 171 15.71 -15.11 -5.67
CA ALA A 171 16.14 -15.20 -4.26
C ALA A 171 15.65 -16.51 -3.61
N ASP A 172 16.37 -17.02 -2.60
CA ASP A 172 15.87 -18.13 -1.78
C ASP A 172 14.48 -17.75 -1.22
N PRO A 173 13.39 -18.46 -1.58
CA PRO A 173 12.04 -18.11 -1.17
C PRO A 173 11.91 -17.96 0.35
N ARG A 174 12.71 -18.73 1.10
CA ARG A 174 12.77 -18.74 2.57
C ARG A 174 13.39 -17.48 3.19
N SER A 175 13.98 -16.61 2.37
CA SER A 175 14.63 -15.38 2.81
C SER A 175 13.79 -14.11 2.60
N SER A 176 12.71 -14.19 1.81
CA SER A 176 11.92 -13.01 1.38
C SER A 176 11.36 -12.21 2.55
N GLY A 177 10.78 -12.88 3.55
CA GLY A 177 10.25 -12.21 4.74
C GLY A 177 11.35 -11.60 5.62
N ARG A 178 12.50 -12.28 5.80
CA ARG A 178 13.62 -11.74 6.57
C ARG A 178 14.18 -10.46 5.95
N VAL A 179 14.32 -10.42 4.63
CA VAL A 179 14.77 -9.22 3.90
C VAL A 179 13.78 -8.07 4.09
N LEU A 180 12.48 -8.36 3.97
CA LEU A 180 11.43 -7.36 4.13
C LEU A 180 11.34 -6.84 5.58
N ALA A 181 11.45 -7.71 6.58
CA ALA A 181 11.51 -7.33 8.00
C ALA A 181 12.71 -6.42 8.29
N ALA A 182 13.91 -6.79 7.79
CA ALA A 182 15.10 -5.96 7.91
C ALA A 182 14.94 -4.59 7.25
N ARG A 183 14.21 -4.51 6.14
CA ARG A 183 13.90 -3.25 5.47
C ARG A 183 12.99 -2.34 6.29
N PHE A 184 11.96 -2.90 6.95
CA PHE A 184 11.11 -2.12 7.86
C PHE A 184 11.91 -1.57 9.04
N LEU A 185 12.81 -2.38 9.61
CA LEU A 185 13.72 -1.93 10.68
C LEU A 185 14.67 -0.83 10.19
N ALA A 186 15.22 -0.97 8.98
CA ALA A 186 16.08 0.04 8.38
C ALA A 186 15.35 1.39 8.19
N LEU A 187 14.10 1.35 7.71
CA LEU A 187 13.25 2.54 7.58
C LEU A 187 12.99 3.23 8.92
N ALA A 188 12.76 2.47 10.00
CA ALA A 188 12.60 3.02 11.34
C ALA A 188 13.87 3.70 11.87
N SER A 189 15.05 3.20 11.48
CA SER A 189 16.35 3.72 11.93
C SER A 189 16.90 4.91 11.11
N THR A 190 16.34 5.19 9.93
CA THR A 190 16.90 6.17 8.96
C THR A 190 16.20 7.55 9.03
N SER A 191 15.26 7.77 9.96
CA SER A 191 14.67 9.10 10.14
C SER A 191 15.68 10.04 10.83
N ALA A 192 16.31 10.92 10.05
CA ALA A 192 17.09 12.07 10.51
C ALA A 192 16.28 12.97 11.50
N PRO A 193 16.94 13.79 12.33
CA PRO A 193 16.34 14.34 13.55
C PRO A 193 15.24 15.37 13.27
N ALA A 194 14.31 15.49 14.23
CA ALA A 194 13.22 16.46 14.19
C ALA A 194 13.73 17.91 13.97
N PRO A 195 13.06 18.73 13.15
CA PRO A 195 13.40 20.14 13.05
C PRO A 195 12.92 20.84 14.33
N GLY A 196 13.86 21.26 15.19
CA GLY A 196 13.56 22.20 16.28
C GLY A 196 14.21 21.94 17.65
N ALA A 197 15.52 21.69 17.72
CA ALA A 197 16.25 21.68 18.99
C ALA A 197 17.58 22.47 18.97
N ASP A 198 17.75 23.39 18.02
CA ASP A 198 18.90 24.32 17.96
C ASP A 198 18.44 25.78 18.14
N ASP A 199 17.61 26.03 19.15
CA ASP A 199 17.42 27.41 19.64
C ASP A 199 17.22 27.39 21.17
N LEU A 200 18.34 27.26 21.88
CA LEU A 200 18.44 27.70 23.27
C LEU A 200 19.49 28.81 23.31
N PRO A 201 19.12 30.04 23.74
CA PRO A 201 20.06 31.14 23.80
C PRO A 201 21.10 30.90 24.90
N ALA A 202 22.34 31.30 24.59
CA ALA A 202 23.45 31.34 25.51
C ALA A 202 23.08 32.01 26.84
N SER A 203 23.27 31.33 27.96
CA SER A 203 23.39 31.98 29.26
C SER A 203 24.17 31.14 30.27
N ASN A 204 25.20 31.80 30.79
CA ASN A 204 25.88 31.60 32.07
C ASN A 204 27.10 30.66 32.11
N GLN A 205 28.24 31.17 31.65
CA GLN A 205 29.54 30.84 32.25
C GLN A 205 30.06 32.07 33.00
N LEU A 206 30.15 31.97 34.33
CA LEU A 206 31.03 32.83 35.12
C LEU A 206 32.49 32.45 34.81
N PRO A 207 33.42 33.41 34.68
CA PRO A 207 34.82 33.09 34.44
C PRO A 207 35.47 32.53 35.71
N LEU A 208 36.06 31.34 35.61
CA LEU A 208 37.00 30.82 36.61
C LEU A 208 38.32 31.60 36.51
N SER A 209 38.81 32.10 37.64
CA SER A 209 40.09 32.79 37.77
C SER A 209 41.27 31.81 37.59
N PRO A 210 42.34 32.19 36.85
CA PRO A 210 43.50 31.32 36.67
C PRO A 210 44.52 31.61 37.76
N ASP A 211 44.41 30.96 38.93
CA ASP A 211 45.50 31.08 39.92
C ASP A 211 45.61 29.94 40.95
N GLN A 212 45.28 28.71 40.60
CA GLN A 212 45.64 27.54 41.42
C GLN A 212 45.94 26.32 40.57
N LEU A 213 47.21 26.13 40.22
CA LEU A 213 47.84 24.80 40.20
C LEU A 213 49.35 24.95 40.49
N SER A 214 49.66 24.68 41.75
CA SER A 214 50.83 23.94 42.25
C SER A 214 52.24 24.44 41.90
N LEU A 215 52.79 25.17 42.86
CA LEU A 215 54.14 24.97 43.39
C LEU A 215 54.39 23.50 43.78
N ASP A 216 55.69 23.18 43.88
CA ASP A 216 56.35 21.97 44.41
C ASP A 216 56.69 20.87 43.38
N GLU A 217 57.94 20.42 43.19
CA GLU A 217 59.25 20.74 43.77
C GLU A 217 60.36 20.21 42.82
N ARG A 218 61.50 20.92 42.80
CA ARG A 218 62.92 20.44 42.83
C ARG A 218 63.24 19.09 42.16
N GLU A 219 64.22 18.97 41.26
CA GLU A 219 65.66 18.99 41.53
C GLU A 219 66.46 18.67 40.24
N LEU A 220 67.71 19.15 40.18
CA LEU A 220 68.87 18.54 39.49
C LEU A 220 68.90 18.48 37.94
N SER A 221 69.47 19.52 37.31
CA SER A 221 70.85 19.55 36.77
C SER A 221 71.01 20.55 35.62
#